data_AF-D3FYI9-F1
#
_entry.id   AF-D3FYI9-F1
#
_cell.length_a   1.000
_cell.length_b   1.000
_cell.length_c   1.000
_cell.angle_alpha   90.00
_cell.angle_beta   90.00
_cell.angle_gamma   90.00
#
_symmetry.space_group_name_H-M   'P 1'
#
loop_
_entity.id
_entity.type
_entity.pdbx_description
1 polymer ?
#
loop_
_entity_poly.entity_id
_entity_poly.type
_entity_poly.pdbx_seq_one_letter_code
_entity_poly.pdbx_strand_id
1 'polypeptide(L)'
;MAGLYIGVVLLAAAAYYLKKLTVSGALAAVVVGWCIAFGLGFYGLMVLAIFFITSSMWSSLWRGRKASDVIEKGDRRDAWQVAANGGVAALMALFYGFNPSPIWIFAFVSSLAAANADTWASEIGTLSRQRPLHILTWKRVEPGTSGAITALGSAAAFAGSFLISVFAILGWWSAYHNSHVLLIALTVVGFLGNIIDTLVGASFQVLYKCRECGIETEATEHCGSQTEYMSGLKWLNNDVVNIACTASGALLGIGVAWLLL
;
A
#
# COMPACT_ATOMS: atom_id res chain seq x y z
N MET A 1 -26.59 2.55 7.85
CA MET A 1 -25.88 1.34 7.36
C MET A 1 -26.12 1.06 5.89
N ALA A 2 -27.35 0.83 5.40
CA ALA A 2 -27.61 0.56 3.97
C ALA A 2 -26.98 1.57 2.98
N GLY A 3 -27.04 2.87 3.30
CA GLY A 3 -26.40 3.91 2.49
C GLY A 3 -24.88 3.78 2.35
N LEU A 4 -24.16 3.26 3.36
CA LEU A 4 -22.72 3.03 3.28
C LEU A 4 -22.39 1.88 2.32
N TYR A 5 -23.13 0.77 2.41
CA TYR A 5 -22.97 -0.38 1.51
C TYR A 5 -23.25 -0.01 0.06
N ILE A 6 -24.30 0.78 -0.19
CA ILE A 6 -24.61 1.33 -1.52
C ILE A 6 -23.49 2.26 -1.98
N GLY A 7 -23.02 3.16 -1.12
CA GLY A 7 -21.91 4.06 -1.42
C GLY A 7 -20.64 3.31 -1.85
N VAL A 8 -20.29 2.22 -1.17
CA VAL A 8 -19.17 1.35 -1.55
C VAL A 8 -19.34 0.79 -2.96
N VAL A 9 -20.53 0.27 -3.30
CA VAL A 9 -20.80 -0.27 -4.64
C VAL A 9 -20.70 0.82 -5.71
N LEU A 10 -21.24 2.01 -5.45
CA LEU A 10 -21.18 3.14 -6.37
C LEU A 10 -19.74 3.62 -6.60
N LEU A 11 -18.93 3.71 -5.54
CA LEU A 11 -17.52 4.09 -5.65
C LEU A 11 -16.70 3.04 -6.39
N ALA A 12 -16.92 1.74 -6.13
CA ALA A 12 -16.25 0.67 -6.86
C ALA A 12 -16.63 0.65 -8.35
N ALA A 13 -17.91 0.87 -8.67
CA ALA A 13 -18.37 1.01 -10.05
C ALA A 13 -17.74 2.24 -10.72
N ALA A 14 -17.73 3.39 -10.07
CA ALA A 14 -17.07 4.60 -10.59
C ALA A 14 -15.57 4.35 -10.85
N ALA A 15 -14.86 3.72 -9.91
CA ALA A 15 -13.44 3.37 -10.07
C ALA A 15 -13.19 2.40 -11.24
N TYR A 16 -14.11 1.46 -11.49
CA TYR A 16 -14.07 0.60 -12.68
C TYR A 16 -14.25 1.41 -13.98
N TYR A 17 -15.26 2.27 -14.06
CA TYR A 17 -15.51 3.11 -15.25
C TYR A 17 -14.37 4.11 -15.50
N LEU A 18 -13.74 4.62 -14.44
CA LEU A 18 -12.54 5.47 -14.51
C LEU A 18 -11.26 4.69 -14.83
N LYS A 19 -11.37 3.38 -15.15
CA LYS A 19 -10.24 2.49 -15.48
C LYS A 19 -9.16 2.49 -14.39
N LYS A 20 -9.56 2.52 -13.11
CA LYS A 20 -8.68 2.34 -11.94
C LYS A 20 -8.72 0.92 -11.38
N LEU A 21 -9.80 0.20 -11.62
CA LEU A 21 -9.98 -1.20 -11.22
C LEU A 21 -10.33 -2.06 -12.43
N THR A 22 -9.93 -3.33 -12.38
CA THR A 22 -10.51 -4.37 -13.23
C THR A 22 -11.89 -4.78 -12.68
N VAL A 23 -12.63 -5.64 -13.39
CA VAL A 23 -13.90 -6.19 -12.84
C VAL A 23 -13.63 -6.95 -11.54
N SER A 24 -12.59 -7.80 -11.51
CA SER A 24 -12.21 -8.53 -10.31
C SER A 24 -11.77 -7.60 -9.19
N GLY A 25 -11.01 -6.53 -9.51
CA GLY A 25 -10.63 -5.49 -8.56
C GLY A 25 -11.83 -4.74 -7.98
N ALA A 26 -12.84 -4.43 -8.79
CA ALA A 26 -14.07 -3.77 -8.33
C ALA A 26 -14.87 -4.66 -7.37
N LEU A 27 -15.01 -5.96 -7.69
CA LEU A 27 -15.67 -6.92 -6.79
C LEU A 27 -14.91 -7.07 -5.46
N ALA A 28 -13.58 -7.18 -5.52
CA ALA A 28 -12.75 -7.22 -4.32
C ALA A 28 -12.88 -5.94 -3.48
N ALA A 29 -12.92 -4.76 -4.13
CA ALA A 29 -13.09 -3.48 -3.46
C ALA A 29 -14.46 -3.37 -2.76
N VAL A 30 -15.52 -3.96 -3.35
CA VAL A 30 -16.83 -4.05 -2.69
C VAL A 30 -16.73 -4.89 -1.41
N VAL A 31 -16.10 -6.07 -1.47
CA VAL A 31 -15.95 -6.94 -0.29
C VAL A 31 -15.13 -6.25 0.80
N VAL A 32 -13.98 -5.68 0.45
CA VAL A 32 -13.12 -4.91 1.37
C VAL A 32 -13.89 -3.74 1.98
N GLY A 33 -14.57 -2.95 1.15
CA GLY A 33 -15.35 -1.80 1.60
C GLY A 33 -16.50 -2.19 2.52
N TRP A 34 -17.21 -3.30 2.24
CA TRP A 34 -18.29 -3.78 3.09
C TRP A 34 -17.80 -4.27 4.46
N CYS A 35 -16.66 -4.96 4.51
CA CYS A 35 -16.02 -5.35 5.77
C CYS A 35 -15.68 -4.10 6.63
N ILE A 36 -15.13 -3.07 5.98
CA ILE A 36 -14.80 -1.80 6.65
C ILE A 36 -16.05 -1.04 7.07
N ALA A 37 -17.08 -0.99 6.24
CA ALA A 37 -18.36 -0.38 6.55
C ALA A 37 -19.05 -1.05 7.74
N PHE A 38 -18.98 -2.39 7.82
CA PHE A 38 -19.53 -3.17 8.91
C PHE A 38 -18.87 -2.83 10.25
N GLY A 39 -17.55 -2.85 10.31
CA GLY A 39 -16.82 -2.62 11.56
C GLY A 39 -16.67 -1.15 11.93
N LEU A 40 -16.15 -0.35 11.01
CA LEU A 40 -15.65 1.01 11.28
C LEU A 40 -16.51 2.11 10.66
N GLY A 41 -17.60 1.73 9.98
CA GLY A 41 -18.60 2.65 9.47
C GLY A 41 -18.03 3.71 8.52
N PHE A 42 -18.56 4.93 8.62
CA PHE A 42 -18.19 6.03 7.73
C PHE A 42 -16.71 6.42 7.85
N TYR A 43 -16.16 6.51 9.07
CA TYR A 43 -14.77 6.92 9.27
C TYR A 43 -13.79 5.90 8.68
N GLY A 44 -14.07 4.60 8.83
CA GLY A 44 -13.29 3.54 8.16
C GLY A 44 -13.29 3.70 6.64
N LEU A 45 -14.47 3.90 6.05
CA LEU A 45 -14.62 4.11 4.61
C LEU A 45 -13.94 5.39 4.13
N MET A 46 -13.97 6.45 4.93
CA MET A 46 -13.30 7.71 4.61
C MET A 46 -11.77 7.52 4.53
N VAL A 47 -11.16 6.83 5.50
CA VAL A 47 -9.72 6.54 5.47
C VAL A 47 -9.34 5.65 4.27
N LEU A 48 -10.13 4.61 3.99
CA LEU A 48 -9.96 3.77 2.80
C LEU A 48 -10.05 4.59 1.50
N ALA A 49 -11.04 5.48 1.40
CA ALA A 49 -11.22 6.33 0.23
C ALA A 49 -10.04 7.27 0.02
N ILE A 50 -9.48 7.84 1.09
CA ILE A 50 -8.32 8.74 1.01
C ILE A 50 -7.08 7.99 0.53
N PHE A 51 -6.82 6.80 1.08
CA PHE A 51 -5.80 5.90 0.55
C PHE A 51 -6.01 5.66 -0.95
N PHE A 52 -7.18 5.18 -1.35
CA PHE A 52 -7.45 4.80 -2.73
C PHE A 52 -7.35 5.99 -3.71
N ILE A 53 -7.97 7.13 -3.37
CA ILE A 53 -7.98 8.32 -4.23
C ILE A 53 -6.56 8.85 -4.42
N THR A 54 -5.83 9.09 -3.33
CA THR A 54 -4.52 9.72 -3.42
C THR A 54 -3.48 8.82 -4.06
N SER A 55 -3.49 7.53 -3.75
CA SER A 55 -2.65 6.53 -4.40
C SER A 55 -2.98 6.38 -5.90
N SER A 56 -4.26 6.50 -6.29
CA SER A 56 -4.67 6.50 -7.71
C SER A 56 -4.28 7.78 -8.46
N MET A 57 -4.28 8.94 -7.77
CA MET A 57 -3.90 10.22 -8.38
C MET A 57 -2.44 10.21 -8.83
N TRP A 58 -1.52 9.73 -7.99
CA TRP A 58 -0.10 9.65 -8.37
C TRP A 58 0.15 8.73 -9.53
N SER A 59 -0.46 7.54 -9.51
CA SER A 59 -0.39 6.61 -10.63
C SER A 59 -0.90 7.20 -11.95
N SER A 60 -1.82 8.17 -11.89
CA SER A 60 -2.42 8.80 -13.08
C SER A 60 -1.64 10.01 -13.60
N LEU A 61 -1.13 10.85 -12.70
CA LEU A 61 -0.45 12.11 -13.04
C LEU A 61 0.91 11.88 -13.70
N TRP A 62 1.54 10.73 -13.43
CA TRP A 62 2.95 10.51 -13.73
C TRP A 62 3.21 9.41 -14.78
N ARG A 63 2.16 8.87 -15.42
CA ARG A 63 2.25 7.76 -16.40
C ARG A 63 3.29 7.97 -17.51
N GLY A 64 3.51 9.22 -17.95
CA GLY A 64 4.47 9.55 -19.02
C GLY A 64 5.81 10.12 -18.55
N ARG A 65 6.09 10.12 -17.24
CA ARG A 65 7.33 10.70 -16.66
C ARG A 65 8.17 9.69 -15.87
N LYS A 66 7.72 8.44 -15.77
CA LYS A 66 8.45 7.36 -15.10
C LYS A 66 9.65 6.96 -15.95
N ALA A 67 10.80 6.77 -15.30
CA ALA A 67 12.08 6.52 -15.97
C ALA A 67 12.21 5.11 -16.59
N SER A 68 11.24 4.22 -16.38
CA SER A 68 11.31 2.84 -16.86
C SER A 68 9.94 2.28 -17.25
N ASP A 69 9.86 1.72 -18.47
CA ASP A 69 8.75 0.88 -18.97
C ASP A 69 8.75 -0.54 -18.34
N VAL A 70 9.48 -0.73 -17.24
CA VAL A 70 9.79 -2.03 -16.63
C VAL A 70 8.66 -2.57 -15.74
N ILE A 71 7.66 -1.74 -15.42
CA ILE A 71 6.55 -2.12 -14.54
C ILE A 71 5.36 -2.57 -15.40
N GLU A 72 5.22 -3.89 -15.54
CA GLU A 72 4.25 -4.56 -16.41
C GLU A 72 2.81 -4.55 -15.88
N LYS A 73 2.56 -4.14 -14.62
CA LYS A 73 1.19 -4.14 -14.09
C LYS A 73 0.44 -2.94 -14.65
N GLY A 74 -0.43 -3.24 -15.62
CA GLY A 74 -1.36 -2.28 -16.20
C GLY A 74 -2.05 -1.43 -15.13
N ASP A 75 -2.35 -0.19 -15.50
CA ASP A 75 -2.93 0.88 -14.68
C ASP A 75 -4.17 0.54 -13.82
N ARG A 76 -4.74 -0.66 -13.98
CA ARG A 76 -5.96 -1.10 -13.31
C ARG A 76 -5.60 -2.11 -12.24
N ARG A 77 -5.97 -1.83 -10.99
CA ARG A 77 -5.75 -2.78 -9.89
C ARG A 77 -6.72 -3.96 -10.00
N ASP A 78 -6.19 -5.16 -9.88
CA ASP A 78 -6.97 -6.39 -9.86
C ASP A 78 -7.36 -6.82 -8.43
N ALA A 79 -8.04 -7.96 -8.30
CA ALA A 79 -8.47 -8.47 -7.01
C ALA A 79 -7.30 -8.74 -6.05
N TRP A 80 -6.16 -9.22 -6.57
CA TRP A 80 -4.99 -9.52 -5.75
C TRP A 80 -4.34 -8.26 -5.20
N GLN A 81 -4.19 -7.23 -6.04
CA GLN A 81 -3.67 -5.94 -5.59
C GLN A 81 -4.60 -5.25 -4.59
N VAL A 82 -5.92 -5.37 -4.77
CA VAL A 82 -6.91 -4.83 -3.80
C VAL A 82 -6.85 -5.60 -2.49
N ALA A 83 -6.78 -6.93 -2.53
CA ALA A 83 -6.66 -7.76 -1.34
C ALA A 83 -5.34 -7.52 -0.60
N ALA A 84 -4.23 -7.37 -1.32
CA ALA A 84 -2.91 -7.15 -0.74
C ALA A 84 -2.81 -5.83 0.03
N ASN A 85 -3.40 -4.75 -0.51
CA ASN A 85 -3.32 -3.42 0.08
C ASN A 85 -4.47 -3.12 1.07
N GLY A 86 -5.64 -3.72 0.90
CA GLY A 86 -6.84 -3.42 1.69
C GLY A 86 -7.39 -4.57 2.52
N GLY A 87 -6.94 -5.81 2.27
CA GLY A 87 -7.49 -7.02 2.90
C GLY A 87 -7.17 -7.11 4.40
N VAL A 88 -5.93 -6.78 4.80
CA VAL A 88 -5.55 -6.75 6.23
C VAL A 88 -6.38 -5.71 6.98
N ALA A 89 -6.54 -4.51 6.42
CA ALA A 89 -7.39 -3.46 6.98
C ALA A 89 -8.86 -3.92 7.09
N ALA A 90 -9.40 -4.56 6.05
CA ALA A 90 -10.75 -5.15 6.09
C ALA A 90 -10.90 -6.19 7.20
N LEU A 91 -9.90 -7.05 7.40
CA LEU A 91 -9.90 -8.03 8.48
C LEU A 91 -9.89 -7.36 9.86
N MET A 92 -9.07 -6.33 10.06
CA MET A 92 -9.05 -5.58 11.33
C MET A 92 -10.40 -4.90 11.60
N ALA A 93 -11.06 -4.37 10.57
CA ALA A 93 -12.39 -3.81 10.69
C ALA A 93 -13.44 -4.89 11.06
N LEU A 94 -13.39 -6.08 10.46
CA LEU A 94 -14.26 -7.19 10.86
C LEU A 94 -14.06 -7.55 12.33
N PHE A 95 -12.81 -7.68 12.79
CA PHE A 95 -12.52 -7.97 14.20
C PHE A 95 -13.09 -6.89 15.14
N TYR A 96 -12.97 -5.61 14.77
CA TYR A 96 -13.63 -4.53 15.51
C TYR A 96 -15.16 -4.68 15.55
N GLY A 97 -15.79 -5.03 14.42
CA GLY A 97 -17.24 -5.18 14.34
C GLY A 97 -17.79 -6.31 15.23
N PHE A 98 -17.03 -7.39 15.40
CA PHE A 98 -17.41 -8.50 16.29
C PHE A 98 -16.97 -8.30 17.75
N ASN A 99 -15.83 -7.66 17.98
CA ASN A 99 -15.28 -7.40 19.30
C ASN A 99 -14.70 -5.96 19.35
N PRO A 100 -15.54 -4.96 19.66
CA PRO A 100 -15.12 -3.57 19.64
C PRO A 100 -14.00 -3.29 20.65
N SER A 101 -12.80 -3.04 20.13
CA SER A 101 -11.62 -2.65 20.91
C SER A 101 -10.77 -1.67 20.11
N PRO A 102 -10.24 -0.60 20.72
CA PRO A 102 -9.43 0.39 20.01
C PRO A 102 -8.19 -0.21 19.33
N ILE A 103 -7.67 -1.34 19.84
CA ILE A 103 -6.54 -2.08 19.25
C ILE A 103 -6.73 -2.37 17.76
N TRP A 104 -7.95 -2.68 17.34
CA TRP A 104 -8.28 -2.98 15.95
C TRP A 104 -8.33 -1.73 15.07
N ILE A 105 -8.67 -0.57 15.65
CA ILE A 105 -8.64 0.71 14.93
C ILE A 105 -7.18 1.11 14.68
N PHE A 106 -6.30 0.96 15.66
CA PHE A 106 -4.86 1.21 15.48
C PHE A 106 -4.28 0.29 14.40
N ALA A 107 -4.60 -1.01 14.47
CA ALA A 107 -4.17 -1.98 13.46
C ALA A 107 -4.68 -1.62 12.05
N PHE A 108 -5.96 -1.25 11.92
CA PHE A 108 -6.57 -0.81 10.67
C PHE A 108 -5.87 0.42 10.07
N VAL A 109 -5.67 1.47 10.89
CA VAL A 109 -5.06 2.72 10.44
C VAL A 109 -3.61 2.51 10.04
N SER A 110 -2.83 1.80 10.86
CA SER A 110 -1.42 1.53 10.57
C SER A 110 -1.23 0.64 9.34
N SER A 111 -2.14 -0.30 9.08
CA SER A 111 -2.15 -1.13 7.87
C SER A 111 -2.33 -0.27 6.61
N LEU A 112 -3.33 0.61 6.58
CA LEU A 112 -3.55 1.52 5.44
C LEU A 112 -2.48 2.61 5.33
N ALA A 113 -1.91 3.07 6.45
CA ALA A 113 -0.81 4.02 6.45
C ALA A 113 0.45 3.41 5.82
N ALA A 114 0.75 2.15 6.12
CA ALA A 114 1.83 1.40 5.49
C ALA A 114 1.60 1.21 3.99
N ALA A 115 0.40 0.78 3.58
CA ALA A 115 0.05 0.66 2.15
C ALA A 115 0.18 1.99 1.39
N ASN A 116 -0.29 3.09 1.98
CA ASN A 116 -0.22 4.41 1.34
C ASN A 116 1.22 4.93 1.28
N ALA A 117 2.01 4.68 2.32
CA ALA A 117 3.43 5.02 2.35
C ALA A 117 4.19 4.31 1.21
N ASP A 118 4.00 3.00 1.08
CA ASP A 118 4.62 2.20 0.02
C ASP A 118 4.19 2.66 -1.39
N THR A 119 2.89 2.87 -1.59
CA THR A 119 2.39 3.31 -2.90
C THR A 119 2.93 4.70 -3.26
N TRP A 120 3.02 5.62 -2.31
CA TRP A 120 3.61 6.94 -2.57
C TRP A 120 5.11 6.86 -2.81
N ALA A 121 5.83 5.98 -2.09
CA ALA A 121 7.26 5.75 -2.27
C ALA A 121 7.57 5.27 -3.69
N SER A 122 6.84 4.27 -4.18
CA SER A 122 7.05 3.67 -5.50
C SER A 122 6.59 4.60 -6.64
N GLU A 123 5.45 5.27 -6.48
CA GLU A 123 4.90 6.17 -7.51
C GLU A 123 5.69 7.48 -7.64
N ILE A 124 6.12 8.08 -6.53
CA ILE A 124 6.83 9.37 -6.54
C ILE A 124 8.35 9.16 -6.59
N GLY A 125 8.87 8.12 -5.93
CA GLY A 125 10.31 7.84 -5.88
C GLY A 125 10.90 7.54 -7.25
N THR A 126 10.13 6.96 -8.17
CA THR A 126 10.54 6.72 -9.57
C THR A 126 10.75 8.00 -10.38
N LEU A 127 10.31 9.16 -9.89
CA LEU A 127 10.57 10.48 -10.47
C LEU A 127 11.87 11.12 -9.98
N SER A 128 12.58 10.46 -9.07
CA SER A 128 13.86 10.94 -8.56
C SER A 128 14.88 11.09 -9.70
N ARG A 129 15.55 12.24 -9.76
CA ARG A 129 16.68 12.47 -10.67
C ARG A 129 17.95 11.73 -10.23
N GLN A 130 18.02 11.35 -8.96
CA GLN A 130 19.15 10.59 -8.41
C GLN A 130 18.87 9.10 -8.55
N ARG A 131 19.88 8.35 -8.97
CA ARG A 131 19.82 6.88 -8.98
C ARG A 131 19.54 6.36 -7.55
N PRO A 132 18.59 5.43 -7.39
CA PRO A 132 18.25 4.89 -6.09
C PRO A 132 19.40 4.07 -5.49
N LEU A 133 19.39 3.94 -4.17
CA LEU A 133 20.29 3.07 -3.43
C LEU A 133 19.56 1.78 -3.06
N HIS A 134 20.20 0.63 -3.21
CA HIS A 134 19.66 -0.63 -2.74
C HIS A 134 19.78 -0.71 -1.20
N ILE A 135 18.66 -0.94 -0.50
CA ILE A 135 18.58 -0.79 0.97
C ILE A 135 19.59 -1.68 1.74
N LEU A 136 19.90 -2.87 1.21
CA LEU A 136 20.81 -3.81 1.88
C LEU A 136 22.30 -3.54 1.59
N THR A 137 22.62 -3.04 0.40
CA THR A 137 24.02 -2.94 -0.07
C THR A 137 24.53 -1.51 -0.14
N TRP A 138 23.63 -0.52 -0.07
CA TRP A 138 23.91 0.90 -0.21
C TRP A 138 24.61 1.26 -1.54
N LYS A 139 24.50 0.39 -2.55
CA LYS A 139 25.00 0.64 -3.90
C LYS A 139 23.91 1.27 -4.75
N ARG A 140 24.31 2.11 -5.71
CA ARG A 140 23.39 2.68 -6.69
C ARG A 140 22.92 1.59 -7.65
N VAL A 141 21.61 1.49 -7.84
CA VAL A 141 20.96 0.55 -8.74
C VAL A 141 20.07 1.28 -9.75
N GLU A 142 19.55 0.55 -10.73
CA GLU A 142 18.66 1.15 -11.73
C GLU A 142 17.27 1.44 -11.14
N PRO A 143 16.56 2.47 -11.63
CA PRO A 143 15.18 2.74 -11.20
C PRO A 143 14.24 1.57 -11.46
N GLY A 144 13.47 1.20 -10.45
CA GLY A 144 12.52 0.07 -10.53
C GLY A 144 13.07 -1.26 -10.00
N THR A 145 14.34 -1.32 -9.57
CA THR A 145 14.87 -2.49 -8.83
C THR A 145 14.13 -2.64 -7.49
N SER A 146 13.67 -3.85 -7.17
CA SER A 146 13.04 -4.16 -5.87
C SER A 146 14.03 -3.87 -4.73
N GLY A 147 13.57 -3.25 -3.65
CA GLY A 147 14.44 -2.85 -2.53
C GLY A 147 15.23 -1.54 -2.74
N ALA A 148 14.98 -0.82 -3.83
CA ALA A 148 15.67 0.43 -4.13
C ALA A 148 14.96 1.65 -3.50
N ILE A 149 15.72 2.49 -2.79
CA ILE A 149 15.21 3.68 -2.09
C ILE A 149 15.82 4.97 -2.65
N THR A 150 15.02 6.03 -2.65
CA THR A 150 15.46 7.41 -2.95
C THR A 150 15.03 8.34 -1.83
N ALA A 151 15.74 9.45 -1.62
CA ALA A 151 15.33 10.46 -0.64
C ALA A 151 13.92 11.00 -0.93
N LEU A 152 13.59 11.19 -2.22
CA LEU A 152 12.27 11.62 -2.66
C LEU A 152 11.19 10.58 -2.32
N GLY A 153 11.46 9.29 -2.59
CA GLY A 153 10.57 8.18 -2.25
C GLY A 153 10.36 8.06 -0.74
N SER A 154 11.42 8.17 0.06
CA SER A 154 11.29 8.14 1.53
C SER A 154 10.48 9.31 2.08
N ALA A 155 10.67 10.52 1.55
CA ALA A 155 9.86 11.68 1.93
C ALA A 155 8.38 11.51 1.53
N ALA A 156 8.13 10.97 0.33
CA ALA A 156 6.79 10.64 -0.14
C ALA A 156 6.12 9.57 0.73
N ALA A 157 6.86 8.54 1.15
CA ALA A 157 6.37 7.50 2.05
C ALA A 157 5.93 8.08 3.40
N PHE A 158 6.77 8.93 4.00
CA PHE A 158 6.45 9.60 5.25
C PHE A 158 5.20 10.49 5.12
N ALA A 159 5.10 11.26 4.03
CA ALA A 159 3.94 12.10 3.74
C ALA A 159 2.66 11.28 3.51
N GLY A 160 2.77 10.14 2.83
CA GLY A 160 1.65 9.22 2.60
C GLY A 160 1.13 8.61 3.90
N SER A 161 2.03 8.15 4.78
CA SER A 161 1.68 7.66 6.12
C SER A 161 1.04 8.75 6.98
N PHE A 162 1.63 9.96 6.96
CA PHE A 162 1.14 11.12 7.69
C PHE A 162 -0.29 11.49 7.27
N LEU A 163 -0.57 11.51 5.97
CA LEU A 163 -1.90 11.81 5.45
C LEU A 163 -2.97 10.88 6.04
N ILE A 164 -2.72 9.56 5.99
CA ILE A 164 -3.66 8.57 6.54
C ILE A 164 -3.85 8.79 8.05
N SER A 165 -2.76 9.04 8.76
CA SER A 165 -2.78 9.28 10.19
C SER A 165 -3.58 10.54 10.57
N VAL A 166 -3.44 11.64 9.81
CA VAL A 166 -4.23 12.87 10.03
C VAL A 166 -5.72 12.59 9.94
N PHE A 167 -6.18 11.92 8.89
CA PHE A 167 -7.60 11.64 8.72
C PHE A 167 -8.16 10.63 9.71
N ALA A 168 -7.32 9.70 10.19
CA ALA A 168 -7.68 8.84 11.31
C ALA A 168 -7.83 9.63 12.62
N ILE A 169 -6.93 10.56 12.92
CA ILE A 169 -7.04 11.43 14.09
C ILE A 169 -8.31 12.27 14.02
N LEU A 170 -8.61 12.88 12.87
CA LEU A 170 -9.83 13.66 12.69
C LEU A 170 -11.10 12.81 12.89
N GLY A 171 -11.05 11.53 12.52
CA GLY A 171 -12.18 10.60 12.63
C GLY A 171 -12.45 10.09 14.04
N TRP A 172 -11.41 9.60 14.75
CA TRP A 172 -11.58 8.90 16.02
C TRP A 172 -11.01 9.64 17.25
N TRP A 173 -10.05 10.56 17.06
CA TRP A 173 -9.26 11.10 18.17
C TRP A 173 -9.12 12.63 18.15
N SER A 174 -10.01 13.36 17.48
CA SER A 174 -9.93 14.82 17.30
C SER A 174 -10.02 15.58 18.63
N ALA A 175 -10.79 15.06 19.58
CA ALA A 175 -10.92 15.61 20.94
C ALA A 175 -9.94 14.98 21.95
N TYR A 176 -9.06 14.08 21.52
CA TYR A 176 -8.11 13.42 22.42
C TYR A 176 -6.95 14.35 22.75
N HIS A 177 -6.68 14.56 24.04
CA HIS A 177 -5.66 15.51 24.53
C HIS A 177 -4.27 15.25 23.93
N ASN A 178 -3.89 13.97 23.80
CA ASN A 178 -2.59 13.54 23.25
C ASN A 178 -2.69 13.10 21.78
N SER A 179 -3.64 13.64 21.01
CA SER A 179 -3.84 13.31 19.59
C SER A 179 -2.59 13.55 18.73
N HIS A 180 -1.74 14.50 19.11
CA HIS A 180 -0.45 14.76 18.46
C HIS A 180 0.56 13.60 18.67
N VAL A 181 0.56 12.94 19.84
CA VAL A 181 1.39 11.75 20.09
C VAL A 181 0.91 10.60 19.23
N LEU A 182 -0.41 10.38 19.15
CA LEU A 182 -1.00 9.36 18.29
C LEU A 182 -0.69 9.61 16.81
N LEU A 183 -0.78 10.87 16.36
CA LEU A 183 -0.44 11.26 14.99
C LEU A 183 1.01 10.87 14.65
N ILE A 184 1.96 11.22 15.52
CA ILE A 184 3.38 10.89 15.32
C ILE A 184 3.58 9.38 15.34
N ALA A 185 3.02 8.67 16.33
CA ALA A 185 3.17 7.24 16.47
C ALA A 185 2.62 6.46 15.27
N LEU A 186 1.40 6.78 14.82
CA LEU A 186 0.78 6.13 13.66
C LEU A 186 1.52 6.46 12.36
N THR A 187 2.02 7.69 12.20
CA THR A 187 2.83 8.10 11.05
C THR A 187 4.13 7.30 10.98
N VAL A 188 4.84 7.20 12.11
CA VAL A 188 6.09 6.43 12.20
C VAL A 188 5.84 4.95 11.93
N VAL A 189 4.81 4.37 12.52
CA VAL A 189 4.47 2.96 12.28
C VAL A 189 4.14 2.68 10.82
N GLY A 190 3.31 3.51 10.17
CA GLY A 190 3.02 3.33 8.75
C GLY A 190 4.27 3.44 7.89
N PHE A 191 5.16 4.39 8.19
CA PHE A 191 6.44 4.52 7.50
C PHE A 191 7.38 3.32 7.71
N LEU A 192 7.42 2.77 8.93
CA LEU A 192 8.18 1.56 9.24
C LEU A 192 7.64 0.34 8.50
N GLY A 193 6.32 0.22 8.34
CA GLY A 193 5.71 -0.85 7.51
C GLY A 193 6.22 -0.84 6.07
N ASN A 194 6.33 0.34 5.46
CA ASN A 194 6.96 0.50 4.14
C ASN A 194 8.47 0.16 4.13
N ILE A 195 9.21 0.46 5.20
CA ILE A 195 10.62 0.02 5.29
C ILE A 195 10.71 -1.51 5.34
N ILE A 196 9.80 -2.17 6.07
CA ILE A 196 9.73 -3.63 6.12
C ILE A 196 9.41 -4.19 4.73
N ASP A 197 8.48 -3.60 3.98
CA ASP A 197 8.21 -3.94 2.58
C ASP A 197 9.50 -3.94 1.76
N THR A 198 10.20 -2.81 1.77
CA THR A 198 11.44 -2.63 1.00
C THR A 198 12.51 -3.64 1.40
N LEU A 199 12.63 -3.98 2.69
CA LEU A 199 13.57 -4.99 3.18
C LEU A 199 13.19 -6.41 2.75
N VAL A 200 11.91 -6.78 2.84
CA VAL A 200 11.39 -8.08 2.40
C VAL A 200 11.57 -8.22 0.88
N GLY A 201 11.24 -7.17 0.14
CA GLY A 201 11.46 -7.05 -1.29
C GLY A 201 12.92 -7.28 -1.67
N ALA A 202 13.82 -6.51 -1.08
CA ALA A 202 15.26 -6.62 -1.32
C ALA A 202 15.87 -7.99 -0.97
N SER A 203 15.28 -8.71 -0.02
CA SER A 203 15.87 -9.94 0.54
C SER A 203 15.34 -11.20 -0.14
N PHE A 204 14.05 -11.23 -0.48
CA PHE A 204 13.35 -12.48 -0.80
C PHE A 204 12.47 -12.42 -2.04
N GLN A 205 12.18 -11.23 -2.58
CA GLN A 205 11.27 -11.11 -3.73
C GLN A 205 11.88 -11.75 -4.97
N VAL A 206 11.02 -12.39 -5.76
CA VAL A 206 11.45 -13.05 -6.98
C VAL A 206 12.00 -12.03 -7.98
N LEU A 207 13.15 -12.35 -8.56
CA LEU A 207 13.77 -11.55 -9.60
C LEU A 207 14.05 -12.43 -10.83
N TYR A 208 13.71 -11.88 -11.98
CA TYR A 208 13.99 -12.45 -13.29
C TYR A 208 14.86 -11.50 -14.10
N LYS A 209 15.45 -12.02 -15.17
CA LYS A 209 16.19 -11.25 -16.16
C LYS A 209 15.61 -11.49 -17.55
N CYS A 210 15.36 -10.41 -18.28
CA CYS A 210 14.95 -10.53 -19.67
C CYS A 210 16.12 -11.05 -20.52
N ARG A 211 15.88 -12.08 -21.33
CA ARG A 211 16.90 -12.68 -22.22
C ARG A 211 17.30 -11.77 -23.37
N GLU A 212 16.39 -10.91 -23.81
CA GLU A 212 16.58 -10.03 -24.97
C GLU A 212 17.32 -8.73 -24.59
N CYS A 213 16.79 -7.97 -23.62
CA CYS A 213 17.37 -6.67 -23.26
C CYS A 213 18.23 -6.69 -22.00
N GLY A 214 18.28 -7.81 -21.28
CA GLY A 214 19.12 -7.99 -20.10
C GLY A 214 18.64 -7.26 -18.83
N ILE A 215 17.49 -6.60 -18.86
CA ILE A 215 16.95 -5.89 -17.68
C ILE A 215 16.47 -6.87 -16.62
N GLU A 216 16.69 -6.51 -15.36
CA GLU A 216 16.12 -7.20 -14.21
C GLU A 216 14.66 -6.77 -14.05
N THR A 217 13.76 -7.74 -13.88
CA THR A 217 12.32 -7.51 -13.78
C THR A 217 11.66 -8.58 -12.92
N GLU A 218 10.49 -8.25 -12.40
CA GLU A 218 9.63 -9.20 -11.67
C GLU A 218 8.70 -9.98 -12.62
N ALA A 219 8.63 -9.57 -13.88
CA ALA A 219 7.79 -10.18 -14.89
C ALA A 219 8.34 -11.53 -15.35
N THR A 220 7.46 -12.51 -15.53
CA THR A 220 7.79 -13.82 -16.12
C THR A 220 7.94 -13.75 -17.65
N GLU A 221 7.45 -12.69 -18.27
CA GLU A 221 7.60 -12.41 -19.70
C GLU A 221 8.06 -10.97 -19.90
N HIS A 222 8.99 -10.75 -20.82
CA HIS A 222 9.45 -9.41 -21.19
C HIS A 222 10.03 -9.44 -22.61
N CYS A 223 9.83 -8.38 -23.39
CA CYS A 223 10.19 -8.31 -24.82
C CYS A 223 9.60 -9.48 -25.66
N GLY A 224 8.43 -10.01 -25.28
CA GLY A 224 7.79 -11.14 -25.98
C GLY A 224 8.47 -12.50 -25.75
N SER A 225 9.39 -12.58 -24.78
CA SER A 225 10.11 -13.80 -24.41
C SER A 225 9.95 -14.11 -22.92
N GLN A 226 10.01 -15.39 -22.57
CA GLN A 226 10.05 -15.83 -21.17
C GLN A 226 11.34 -15.36 -20.50
N THR A 227 11.22 -14.76 -19.31
CA THR A 227 12.37 -14.28 -18.54
C THR A 227 13.08 -15.43 -17.83
N GLU A 228 14.35 -15.24 -17.52
CA GLU A 228 15.17 -16.23 -16.81
C GLU A 228 15.17 -15.94 -15.32
N TYR A 229 14.86 -16.94 -14.50
CA TYR A 229 14.92 -16.82 -13.04
C TYR A 229 16.34 -16.53 -12.57
N MET A 230 16.49 -15.50 -11.74
CA MET A 230 17.77 -15.08 -11.18
C MET A 230 17.88 -15.45 -9.70
N SER A 231 16.95 -15.00 -8.87
CA SER A 231 17.02 -15.13 -7.41
C SER A 231 15.65 -14.96 -6.74
N GLY A 232 15.62 -15.12 -5.42
CA GLY A 232 14.43 -14.93 -4.59
C GLY A 232 13.52 -16.15 -4.47
N LEU A 233 12.39 -15.97 -3.80
CA LEU A 233 11.39 -17.03 -3.63
C LEU A 233 10.35 -16.91 -4.74
N LYS A 234 10.22 -17.95 -5.59
CA LYS A 234 9.31 -17.92 -6.76
C LYS A 234 7.85 -17.56 -6.47
N TRP A 235 7.39 -17.78 -5.24
CA TRP A 235 6.02 -17.45 -4.80
C TRP A 235 5.91 -16.05 -4.18
N LEU A 236 7.02 -15.41 -3.82
CA LEU A 236 7.06 -14.09 -3.20
C LEU A 236 7.16 -13.01 -4.29
N ASN A 237 6.01 -12.69 -4.88
CA ASN A 237 5.85 -11.57 -5.79
C ASN A 237 5.46 -10.28 -5.05
N ASN A 238 5.33 -9.16 -5.76
CA ASN A 238 4.98 -7.87 -5.18
C ASN A 238 3.67 -7.87 -4.38
N ASP A 239 2.66 -8.65 -4.77
CA ASP A 239 1.39 -8.68 -4.03
C ASP A 239 1.59 -9.33 -2.65
N VAL A 240 2.47 -10.33 -2.55
CA VAL A 240 2.81 -10.95 -1.26
C VAL A 240 3.68 -10.03 -0.40
N VAL A 241 4.59 -9.27 -1.00
CA VAL A 241 5.37 -8.25 -0.27
C VAL A 241 4.43 -7.17 0.29
N ASN A 242 3.48 -6.68 -0.51
CA ASN A 242 2.45 -5.74 -0.05
C ASN A 242 1.58 -6.30 1.10
N ILE A 243 1.26 -7.59 1.10
CA ILE A 243 0.59 -8.24 2.25
C ILE A 243 1.48 -8.18 3.49
N ALA A 244 2.78 -8.47 3.36
CA ALA A 244 3.72 -8.36 4.47
C ALA A 244 3.85 -6.92 4.99
N CYS A 245 3.85 -5.93 4.09
CA CYS A 245 3.80 -4.50 4.42
C CYS A 245 2.56 -4.16 5.27
N THR A 246 1.37 -4.47 4.76
CA THR A 246 0.12 -4.14 5.45
C THR A 246 -0.10 -4.91 6.74
N ALA A 247 0.37 -6.17 6.80
CA ALA A 247 0.34 -7.00 8.01
C ALA A 247 1.33 -6.50 9.07
N SER A 248 2.56 -6.16 8.68
CA SER A 248 3.54 -5.59 9.61
C SER A 248 3.09 -4.23 10.16
N GLY A 249 2.51 -3.37 9.31
CA GLY A 249 1.85 -2.14 9.74
C GLY A 249 0.76 -2.40 10.78
N ALA A 250 -0.13 -3.37 10.54
CA ALA A 250 -1.16 -3.74 11.51
C ALA A 250 -0.59 -4.21 12.85
N LEU A 251 0.41 -5.10 12.83
CA LEU A 251 1.06 -5.64 14.04
C LEU A 251 1.78 -4.56 14.85
N LEU A 252 2.48 -3.65 14.17
CA LEU A 252 3.12 -2.50 14.83
C LEU A 252 2.07 -1.54 15.40
N GLY A 253 0.95 -1.33 14.71
CA GLY A 253 -0.19 -0.56 15.21
C GLY A 253 -0.80 -1.16 16.48
N ILE A 254 -0.93 -2.49 16.53
CA ILE A 254 -1.31 -3.22 17.74
C ILE A 254 -0.31 -2.96 18.87
N GLY A 255 1.00 -3.02 18.58
CA GLY A 255 2.05 -2.70 19.56
C GLY A 255 1.92 -1.29 20.12
N VAL A 256 1.65 -0.29 19.26
CA VAL A 256 1.40 1.09 19.69
C VAL A 256 0.14 1.20 20.55
N ALA A 257 -0.93 0.49 20.21
CA ALA A 257 -2.14 0.45 21.02
C ALA A 257 -1.86 -0.07 22.43
N TRP A 258 -1.08 -1.15 22.58
CA TRP A 258 -0.68 -1.66 23.90
C TRP A 258 0.17 -0.69 24.73
N LEU A 259 0.91 0.21 24.07
CA LEU A 259 1.76 1.20 24.75
C LEU A 259 1.00 2.46 25.15
N LEU A 260 -0.09 2.79 24.44
CA LEU A 260 -0.77 4.09 24.54
C LEU A 260 -2.21 4.03 25.05
N LEU A 261 -2.79 2.83 25.19
CA LEU A 261 -4.09 2.56 25.83
C LEU A 261 -3.87 2.01 27.24
#